data_AF-A0A4Z0EPP9-F1
#
_entry.id   AF-A0A4Z0EPP9-F1
#
_cell.length_a   1.000
_cell.length_b   1.000
_cell.length_c   1.000
_cell.angle_alpha   90.00
_cell.angle_beta   90.00
_cell.angle_gamma   90.00
#
_symmetry.space_group_name_H-M   'P 1'
#
loop_
_entity.id
_entity.type
_entity.pdbx_description
1 polymer ?
#
loop_
_entity_poly.entity_id
_entity_poly.type
_entity_poly.pdbx_seq_one_letter_code
_entity_poly.pdbx_strand_id
1 'polypeptide(L)'
;MLKTLLFPALLSIAIFTAPPKGTRWVGNANNGPEKNKISFVVSPDGQQLLALTFNGIWQGRDQLAPATGLATNALRIANGKVSGVLLASPTSRPRRFELLGDFARAATAATTFRMNLTEPGGTTRELCWTATPLR
;
A
#
# COMPACT_ATOMS: atom_id res chain seq x y z
N MET A 1 -36.83 42.95 -15.11
CA MET A 1 -36.93 41.72 -14.31
C MET A 1 -36.02 40.66 -14.94
N LEU A 2 -34.78 40.52 -14.45
CA LEU A 2 -33.90 39.42 -14.85
C LEU A 2 -32.93 39.17 -13.70
N LYS A 3 -33.38 38.37 -12.74
CA LYS A 3 -32.56 37.83 -11.66
C LYS A 3 -32.90 36.35 -11.61
N THR A 4 -31.90 35.54 -11.29
CA THR A 4 -32.03 34.13 -10.85
C THR A 4 -31.94 33.04 -11.94
N LEU A 5 -30.82 32.93 -12.67
CA LEU A 5 -30.46 31.67 -13.37
C LEU A 5 -28.96 31.31 -13.35
N LEU A 6 -28.12 32.00 -12.55
CA LEU A 6 -26.66 31.77 -12.55
C LEU A 6 -26.17 30.69 -11.57
N PHE A 7 -27.02 30.19 -10.66
CA PHE A 7 -26.59 29.27 -9.59
C PHE A 7 -26.57 27.75 -9.93
N PRO A 8 -27.46 27.17 -10.77
CA PRO A 8 -27.45 25.72 -10.97
C PRO A 8 -26.31 25.23 -11.88
N ALA A 9 -25.81 26.08 -12.80
CA ALA A 9 -24.73 25.71 -13.73
C ALA A 9 -23.37 25.56 -13.04
N LEU A 10 -23.10 26.36 -11.99
CA LEU A 10 -21.84 26.31 -11.24
C LEU A 10 -21.71 25.03 -10.38
N LEU A 11 -22.82 24.47 -9.89
CA LEU A 11 -22.80 23.24 -9.09
C LEU A 11 -22.49 22.00 -9.95
N SER A 12 -22.90 22.00 -11.22
CA SER A 12 -22.65 20.89 -12.15
C SER A 12 -21.19 20.80 -12.60
N ILE A 13 -20.48 21.93 -12.67
CA ILE A 13 -19.06 21.96 -13.10
C ILE A 13 -18.13 21.46 -11.98
N ALA A 14 -18.47 21.73 -10.71
CA ALA A 14 -17.64 21.37 -9.56
C ALA A 14 -17.50 19.85 -9.33
N ILE A 15 -18.46 19.04 -9.80
CA ILE A 15 -18.42 17.57 -9.67
C ILE A 15 -17.41 16.96 -10.66
N PHE A 16 -17.20 17.57 -11.83
CA PHE A 16 -16.25 17.09 -12.85
C PHE A 16 -14.80 17.51 -12.61
N THR A 17 -14.55 18.45 -11.70
CA THR A 17 -13.20 18.95 -11.41
C THR A 17 -12.54 18.30 -10.21
N ALA A 18 -13.23 17.41 -9.49
CA ALA A 18 -12.60 16.66 -8.41
C ALA A 18 -11.58 15.67 -9.01
N PRO A 19 -10.29 15.75 -8.66
CA PRO A 19 -9.31 14.80 -9.16
C PRO A 19 -9.75 13.38 -8.76
N PRO A 20 -9.64 12.40 -9.67
CA PRO A 20 -10.07 11.06 -9.36
C PRO A 20 -9.29 10.56 -8.14
N LYS A 21 -9.99 9.94 -7.20
CA LYS A 21 -9.39 9.41 -5.97
C LYS A 21 -8.83 8.03 -6.26
N GLY A 22 -7.65 7.74 -5.71
CA GLY A 22 -7.09 6.39 -5.78
C GLY A 22 -7.96 5.38 -5.03
N THR A 23 -7.85 4.11 -5.41
CA THR A 23 -8.59 3.00 -4.79
C THR A 23 -7.79 2.46 -3.61
N ARG A 24 -8.40 2.36 -2.44
CA ARG A 24 -7.76 1.73 -1.27
C ARG A 24 -7.87 0.21 -1.38
N TRP A 25 -6.77 -0.48 -1.10
CA TRP A 25 -6.69 -1.94 -1.06
C TRP A 25 -6.32 -2.40 0.34
N VAL A 26 -6.93 -3.49 0.78
CA VAL A 26 -6.67 -4.09 2.09
C VAL A 26 -6.51 -5.59 1.93
N GLY A 27 -5.55 -6.14 2.66
CA GLY A 27 -5.14 -7.52 2.51
C GLY A 27 -4.58 -8.15 3.78
N ASN A 28 -4.27 -9.43 3.66
CA ASN A 28 -3.55 -10.21 4.67
C ASN A 28 -2.16 -10.55 4.13
N ALA A 29 -1.18 -10.61 5.02
CA ALA A 29 0.15 -11.13 4.74
C ALA A 29 0.44 -12.31 5.68
N ASN A 30 0.63 -13.50 5.15
CA ASN A 30 0.64 -14.73 5.93
C ASN A 30 2.00 -15.43 5.88
N ASN A 31 2.41 -15.96 7.04
CA ASN A 31 3.38 -17.05 7.24
C ASN A 31 3.02 -17.93 8.46
N GLY A 32 1.75 -17.99 8.86
CA GLY A 32 1.35 -18.70 10.08
C GLY A 32 0.01 -18.24 10.65
N PRO A 33 -0.29 -18.53 11.94
CA PRO A 33 -1.56 -18.18 12.59
C PRO A 33 -1.74 -16.67 12.86
N GLU A 34 -0.69 -15.87 12.63
CA GLU A 34 -0.69 -14.43 12.88
C GLU A 34 -1.42 -13.65 11.79
N LYS A 35 -2.32 -12.74 12.21
CA LYS A 35 -3.16 -11.92 11.32
C LYS A 35 -2.43 -10.66 10.85
N ASN A 36 -1.32 -10.78 10.13
CA ASN A 36 -0.66 -9.59 9.59
C ASN A 36 -1.52 -8.97 8.47
N LYS A 37 -1.57 -7.65 8.44
CA LYS A 37 -2.37 -6.85 7.51
C LYS A 37 -1.49 -6.01 6.63
N ILE A 38 -1.89 -5.86 5.38
CA ILE A 38 -1.29 -4.94 4.41
C ILE A 38 -2.38 -4.01 3.88
N SER A 39 -2.09 -2.72 3.74
CA SER A 39 -2.98 -1.80 3.02
C SER A 39 -2.21 -0.75 2.25
N PHE A 40 -2.75 -0.34 1.11
CA PHE A 40 -2.15 0.64 0.22
C PHE A 40 -3.23 1.31 -0.63
N VAL A 41 -2.84 2.33 -1.39
CA VAL A 41 -3.71 3.01 -2.36
C VAL A 41 -3.13 2.79 -3.75
N VAL A 42 -3.96 2.36 -4.69
CA VAL A 42 -3.61 2.35 -6.12
C VAL A 42 -4.09 3.67 -6.71
N SER A 43 -3.21 4.39 -7.40
CA SER A 43 -3.55 5.65 -8.06
C SER A 43 -4.67 5.46 -9.09
N PRO A 44 -5.41 6.52 -9.45
CA PRO A 44 -6.54 6.41 -10.39
C PRO A 44 -6.17 5.86 -11.77
N ASP A 45 -4.95 6.13 -12.23
CA ASP A 45 -4.39 5.63 -13.49
C ASP A 45 -3.88 4.18 -13.39
N GLY A 46 -3.90 3.59 -12.19
CA GLY A 46 -3.40 2.24 -11.92
C GLY A 46 -1.88 2.11 -11.97
N GLN A 47 -1.13 3.22 -12.09
CA GLN A 47 0.32 3.18 -12.33
C GLN A 47 1.17 3.33 -11.07
N GLN A 48 0.57 3.65 -9.93
CA GLN A 48 1.30 3.85 -8.67
C GLN A 48 0.61 3.15 -7.51
N LEU A 49 1.44 2.56 -6.66
CA LEU A 49 1.08 2.09 -5.33
C LEU A 49 1.62 3.10 -4.31
N LEU A 50 0.71 3.62 -3.50
CA LEU A 50 0.93 4.72 -2.57
C LEU A 50 0.56 4.29 -1.15
N ALA A 51 1.10 5.01 -0.16
CA ALA A 51 0.74 4.88 1.26
C ALA A 51 0.76 3.41 1.75
N LEU A 52 1.81 2.67 1.41
CA LEU A 52 1.94 1.28 1.82
C LEU A 52 2.10 1.20 3.34
N THR A 53 1.22 0.41 3.94
CA THR A 53 1.20 0.08 5.36
C THR A 53 1.23 -1.43 5.51
N PHE A 54 1.99 -1.86 6.51
CA PHE A 54 1.95 -3.21 7.03
C PHE A 54 1.78 -3.09 8.52
N ASN A 55 0.85 -3.86 9.06
CA ASN A 55 0.66 -4.04 10.48
C ASN A 55 0.81 -5.53 10.75
N GLY A 56 1.92 -5.91 11.36
CA GLY A 56 2.21 -7.30 11.62
C GLY A 56 3.31 -7.45 12.65
N ILE A 57 3.52 -8.70 13.05
CA ILE A 57 4.52 -9.05 14.05
C ILE A 57 5.83 -9.41 13.33
N TRP A 58 6.95 -8.85 13.80
CA TRP A 58 8.30 -9.21 13.33
C TRP A 58 8.94 -10.23 14.25
N GLN A 59 9.95 -11.00 13.83
CA GLN A 59 10.80 -11.75 14.76
C GLN A 59 12.23 -11.24 14.62
N GLY A 60 12.71 -10.54 15.64
CA GLY A 60 14.09 -10.05 15.76
C GLY A 60 14.96 -11.01 16.57
N ARG A 61 15.96 -10.47 17.26
CA ARG A 61 16.80 -11.17 18.27
C ARG A 61 15.96 -11.62 19.48
N ASP A 62 15.04 -12.55 19.24
CA ASP A 62 14.10 -13.22 20.17
C ASP A 62 12.80 -12.48 20.51
N GLN A 63 12.50 -11.35 19.86
CA GLN A 63 11.28 -10.60 20.15
C GLN A 63 10.29 -10.54 18.98
N LEU A 64 9.04 -10.89 19.30
CA LEU A 64 7.86 -10.58 18.51
C LEU A 64 7.35 -9.17 18.88
N ALA A 65 7.24 -8.25 17.92
CA ALA A 65 6.63 -6.95 18.16
C ALA A 65 5.91 -6.39 16.93
N PRO A 66 4.87 -5.57 17.13
CA PRO A 66 4.15 -4.94 16.04
C PRO A 66 5.02 -3.91 15.29
N ALA A 67 5.00 -3.98 13.96
CA ALA A 67 5.53 -2.94 13.08
C ALA A 67 4.37 -2.28 12.32
N THR A 68 4.37 -0.94 12.25
CA THR A 68 3.41 -0.17 11.45
C THR A 68 4.12 0.73 10.45
N GLY A 69 3.65 0.71 9.20
CA GLY A 69 4.05 1.63 8.13
C GLY A 69 5.29 1.17 7.36
N LEU A 70 5.24 1.23 6.02
CA LEU A 70 6.30 0.70 5.16
C LEU A 70 6.96 1.71 4.23
N ALA A 71 6.28 2.77 3.83
CA ALA A 71 6.90 3.85 3.07
C ALA A 71 6.02 5.08 2.96
N THR A 72 6.67 6.23 2.86
CA THR A 72 6.13 7.47 2.29
C THR A 72 6.24 7.52 0.76
N ASN A 73 7.15 6.73 0.18
CA ASN A 73 7.42 6.77 -1.27
C ASN A 73 6.44 5.91 -2.08
N ALA A 74 6.14 6.39 -3.28
CA ALA A 74 5.34 5.68 -4.27
C ALA A 74 6.15 4.54 -4.94
N LEU A 75 5.50 3.41 -5.20
CA LEU A 75 6.03 2.35 -6.06
C LEU A 75 5.32 2.37 -7.41
N ARG A 76 6.06 2.21 -8.50
CA ARG A 76 5.48 2.14 -9.84
C ARG A 76 4.87 0.76 -10.08
N ILE A 77 3.64 0.74 -10.60
CA ILE A 77 3.02 -0.44 -11.18
C ILE A 77 3.26 -0.38 -12.69
N ALA A 78 3.97 -1.35 -13.23
CA ALA A 78 4.27 -1.48 -14.66
C ALA A 78 3.81 -2.85 -15.15
N ASN A 79 3.03 -2.87 -16.24
CA ASN A 79 2.47 -4.10 -16.80
C ASN A 79 1.69 -4.94 -15.76
N GLY A 80 0.94 -4.26 -14.90
CA GLY A 80 0.19 -4.89 -13.79
C GLY A 80 1.08 -5.48 -12.70
N LYS A 81 2.38 -5.19 -12.67
CA LYS A 81 3.30 -5.71 -11.65
C LYS A 81 3.95 -4.57 -10.89
N VAL A 82 4.23 -4.80 -9.61
CA VAL A 82 5.04 -3.91 -8.77
C VAL A 82 6.26 -4.68 -8.29
N SER A 83 7.41 -4.02 -8.30
CA SER A 83 8.62 -4.47 -7.64
C SER A 83 9.31 -3.24 -7.08
N GLY A 84 9.61 -3.24 -5.79
CA GLY A 84 10.19 -2.07 -5.18
C GLY A 84 10.74 -2.33 -3.80
N VAL A 85 11.76 -1.55 -3.48
CA VAL A 85 12.39 -1.54 -2.17
C VAL A 85 11.96 -0.28 -1.45
N LEU A 86 11.52 -0.45 -0.22
CA LEU A 86 11.07 0.58 0.68
C LEU A 86 11.92 0.54 1.95
N LEU A 87 12.27 1.71 2.47
CA LEU A 87 12.96 1.84 3.75
C LEU A 87 11.97 2.43 4.75
N ALA A 88 11.62 1.70 5.81
CA ALA A 88 10.82 2.30 6.88
C ALA A 88 11.73 2.93 7.93
N SER A 89 11.53 4.23 8.09
CA SER A 89 12.04 5.11 9.15
C SER A 89 13.53 5.48 9.07
N PRO A 90 13.88 6.74 9.36
CA PRO A 90 15.26 7.19 9.52
C PRO A 90 15.82 6.91 10.94
N THR A 91 15.31 5.89 11.65
CA THR A 91 15.82 5.51 12.98
C THR A 91 17.17 4.79 12.88
N SER A 92 17.84 4.60 14.02
CA SER A 92 19.12 3.87 14.12
C SER A 92 19.06 2.38 13.72
N ARG A 93 17.87 1.86 13.35
CA ARG A 93 17.64 0.47 12.94
C ARG A 93 16.73 0.44 11.70
N PRO A 94 17.27 0.80 10.52
CA PRO A 94 16.46 0.93 9.32
C PRO A 94 15.91 -0.44 8.91
N ARG A 95 14.61 -0.46 8.60
CA ARG A 95 13.94 -1.64 8.07
C ARG A 95 13.87 -1.53 6.56
N ARG A 96 14.24 -2.60 5.86
CA ARG A 96 14.10 -2.71 4.42
C ARG A 96 12.93 -3.63 4.09
N PHE A 97 12.11 -3.22 3.14
CA PHE A 97 10.99 -4.01 2.65
C PHE A 97 11.10 -4.09 1.15
N GLU A 98 10.89 -5.27 0.61
CA GLU A 98 10.81 -5.50 -0.81
C GLU A 98 9.40 -5.99 -1.10
N LEU A 99 8.63 -5.16 -1.78
CA LEU A 99 7.30 -5.52 -2.23
C LEU A 99 7.40 -6.01 -3.66
N LEU A 100 6.99 -7.25 -3.89
CA LEU A 100 6.60 -7.72 -5.21
C LEU A 100 5.07 -7.64 -5.28
N GLY A 101 4.51 -7.60 -6.49
CA GLY A 101 3.08 -7.81 -6.66
C GLY A 101 2.57 -7.89 -8.06
N ASP A 102 1.41 -8.54 -8.17
CA ASP A 102 0.70 -8.80 -9.41
C ASP A 102 -0.75 -8.36 -9.27
N PHE A 103 -1.15 -7.44 -10.15
CA PHE A 103 -2.43 -6.79 -10.27
C PHE A 103 -3.12 -7.16 -11.59
N ALA A 104 -2.62 -8.14 -12.34
CA ALA A 104 -3.19 -8.55 -13.64
C ALA A 104 -4.67 -8.96 -13.54
N ARG A 105 -5.14 -9.33 -12.34
CA ARG A 105 -6.55 -9.58 -12.04
C ARG A 105 -7.06 -8.46 -11.13
N ALA A 106 -7.59 -7.38 -11.71
CA ALA A 106 -7.96 -6.14 -10.98
C ALA A 106 -8.94 -6.29 -9.79
N ALA A 107 -9.55 -7.47 -9.59
CA ALA A 107 -10.37 -7.79 -8.41
C ALA A 107 -9.56 -8.22 -7.18
N THR A 108 -8.35 -8.75 -7.37
CA THR A 108 -7.49 -9.31 -6.32
C THR A 108 -6.01 -9.19 -6.70
N ALA A 109 -5.19 -8.71 -5.79
CA ALA A 109 -3.74 -8.64 -5.93
C ALA A 109 -3.10 -9.65 -4.98
N ALA A 110 -2.12 -10.42 -5.44
CA ALA A 110 -1.51 -11.49 -4.65
C ALA A 110 -0.08 -11.82 -5.09
N THR A 111 0.82 -12.09 -4.14
CA THR A 111 2.26 -12.30 -4.39
C THR A 111 3.06 -12.48 -3.08
N THR A 112 4.37 -12.24 -3.15
CA THR A 112 5.34 -12.17 -2.07
C THR A 112 5.63 -10.74 -1.58
N PHE A 113 5.77 -10.59 -0.27
CA PHE A 113 6.31 -9.43 0.42
C PHE A 113 7.51 -9.89 1.25
N ARG A 114 8.70 -9.37 0.94
CA ARG A 114 9.92 -9.64 1.70
C ARG A 114 10.21 -8.49 2.64
N MET A 115 10.58 -8.82 3.86
CA MET A 115 11.01 -7.86 4.87
C MET A 115 12.37 -8.28 5.38
N ASN A 116 13.31 -7.35 5.38
CA ASN A 116 14.66 -7.56 5.87
C ASN A 116 15.02 -6.53 6.95
N LEU A 117 15.44 -7.02 8.11
CA LEU A 117 16.04 -6.21 9.16
C LEU A 117 17.52 -6.04 8.87
N THR A 118 17.97 -4.81 8.70
CA THR A 118 19.38 -4.53 8.36
C THR A 118 20.31 -4.45 9.57
N GLU A 119 19.81 -4.71 10.78
CA GLU A 119 20.61 -4.72 12.01
C GLU A 119 21.35 -6.07 12.24
N PRO A 120 22.50 -6.09 12.94
CA PRO A 120 23.20 -7.32 13.28
C PRO A 120 22.34 -8.30 14.10
N GLY A 121 22.09 -9.49 13.55
CA GLY A 121 21.20 -10.51 14.11
C GLY A 121 19.75 -10.44 13.62
N GLY A 122 19.45 -9.56 12.65
CA GLY A 122 18.16 -9.53 11.95
C GLY A 122 17.95 -10.75 11.06
N THR A 123 16.68 -11.15 10.87
CA THR A 123 16.29 -12.20 9.92
C THR A 123 15.53 -11.59 8.74
N THR A 124 15.68 -12.20 7.56
CA THR A 124 14.81 -11.92 6.41
C THR A 124 13.59 -12.82 6.46
N ARG A 125 12.39 -12.24 6.28
CA ARG A 125 11.13 -12.97 6.21
C ARG A 125 10.45 -12.72 4.88
N GLU A 126 9.98 -13.81 4.28
CA GLU A 126 9.17 -13.78 3.07
C GLU A 126 7.74 -14.12 3.43
N LEU A 127 6.79 -13.22 3.22
CA LEU A 127 5.36 -13.41 3.49
C LEU A 127 4.58 -13.44 2.17
N CYS A 128 3.69 -14.41 2.00
CA CYS A 128 2.71 -14.32 0.92
C CYS A 128 1.62 -13.33 1.33
N TRP A 129 1.17 -12.47 0.42
CA TRP A 129 0.06 -11.57 0.69
C TRP A 129 -1.01 -11.61 -0.39
N THR A 130 -2.23 -11.28 0.02
CA THR A 130 -3.39 -11.09 -0.86
C THR A 130 -4.15 -9.84 -0.43
N ALA A 131 -4.62 -9.04 -1.37
CA ALA A 131 -5.41 -7.84 -1.12
C ALA A 131 -6.54 -7.68 -2.13
N THR A 132 -7.62 -7.02 -1.71
CA THR A 132 -8.76 -6.66 -2.54
C THR A 132 -9.01 -5.16 -2.47
N PRO A 133 -9.55 -4.54 -3.53
CA PRO A 133 -9.99 -3.15 -3.45
C PRO A 133 -11.15 -3.04 -2.46
N LEU A 134 -11.11 -2.03 -1.59
CA LEU A 134 -12.27 -1.61 -0.81
C LEU A 134 -13.25 -0.95 -1.78
N ARG A 135 -14.48 -1.46 -1.79
CA ARG A 135 -15.60 -0.87 -2.54
C ARG A 135 -16.25 0.24 -1.73
#